data_AF-A0A1F7TL26-F1
#
_entry.id   AF-A0A1F7TL26-F1
#
_cell.length_a   1.000
_cell.length_b   1.000
_cell.length_c   1.000
_cell.angle_alpha   90.00
_cell.angle_beta   90.00
_cell.angle_gamma   90.00
#
_symmetry.space_group_name_H-M   'P 1'
#
loop_
_entity.id
_entity.type
_entity.pdbx_description
1 polymer ?
#
loop_
_entity_poly.entity_id
_entity_poly.type
_entity_poly.pdbx_seq_one_letter_code
_entity_poly.pdbx_strand_id
1 'polypeptide(L)'
;MEILTVGVVGAAVASSFLYAIWPLVRPPEGAEDLLAGANGRETREQEVSRLLMERDQAYKGIVDLEFDRQMGKLSDEDFAQMMASARAHALAVLRRLEARGVEEGAVPVQLSEREAGREAGRLAEAAPETEEEEAEDAAEPALDERLEEEILAYRAVKPPEAAPAPKPAPRPKPAAASPAAQAPGAVRFCPSCGAKAGEGHNFCAACGFKLR
;
A
#
# COMPACT_ATOMS: atom_id res chain seq x y z
N MET A 1 75.76 -28.66 3.86
CA MET A 1 74.85 -28.95 4.99
C MET A 1 73.97 -27.76 5.35
N GLU A 2 74.46 -26.52 5.30
CA GLU A 2 73.68 -25.33 5.71
C GLU A 2 72.47 -24.99 4.83
N ILE A 3 72.54 -25.23 3.51
CA ILE A 3 71.38 -25.03 2.63
C ILE A 3 70.25 -26.04 2.95
N LEU A 4 70.63 -27.25 3.39
CA LEU A 4 69.68 -28.30 3.75
C LEU A 4 68.95 -27.95 5.05
N THR A 5 69.66 -27.38 6.04
CA THR A 5 69.07 -26.99 7.32
C THR A 5 68.12 -25.80 7.18
N VAL A 6 68.48 -24.79 6.38
CA VAL A 6 67.60 -23.65 6.08
C VAL A 6 66.32 -24.10 5.37
N GLY A 7 66.42 -25.04 4.42
CA GLY A 7 65.27 -25.60 3.72
C GLY A 7 64.30 -26.34 4.65
N VAL A 8 64.81 -27.16 5.57
CA VAL A 8 63.99 -27.92 6.53
C VAL A 8 63.29 -26.99 7.53
N VAL A 9 63.99 -25.98 8.04
CA VAL A 9 63.40 -25.00 8.97
C VAL A 9 62.31 -24.17 8.28
N GLY A 10 62.54 -23.73 7.04
CA GLY A 10 61.54 -23.01 6.25
C GLY A 10 60.27 -23.83 6.02
N ALA A 11 60.40 -25.11 5.67
CA ALA A 11 59.26 -26.01 5.46
C ALA A 11 58.47 -26.26 6.75
N ALA A 12 59.14 -26.41 7.89
CA ALA A 12 58.49 -26.59 9.19
C ALA A 12 57.69 -25.35 9.61
N VAL A 13 58.26 -24.15 9.42
CA VAL A 13 57.56 -22.88 9.69
C VAL A 13 56.35 -22.74 8.77
N ALA A 14 56.53 -22.93 7.46
CA ALA A 14 55.42 -22.87 6.51
C ALA A 14 54.30 -23.86 6.86
N SER A 15 54.65 -25.09 7.24
CA SER A 15 53.69 -26.11 7.67
C SER A 15 52.96 -25.71 8.96
N SER A 16 53.64 -25.11 9.93
CA SER A 16 53.03 -24.62 11.17
C SER A 16 52.07 -23.46 10.91
N PHE A 17 52.43 -22.53 10.02
CA PHE A 17 51.54 -21.44 9.61
C PHE A 17 50.31 -21.98 8.87
N LEU A 18 50.50 -22.92 7.93
CA LEU A 18 49.40 -23.58 7.24
C LEU A 18 48.48 -24.32 8.22
N TYR A 19 49.04 -25.03 9.20
CA TYR A 19 48.28 -25.73 10.23
C TYR A 19 47.50 -24.77 11.15
N ALA A 20 48.08 -23.62 11.51
CA ALA A 20 47.42 -22.60 12.32
C ALA A 20 46.32 -21.85 11.57
N ILE A 21 46.47 -21.66 10.25
CA ILE A 21 45.48 -21.01 9.38
C ILE A 21 44.38 -22.00 8.96
N TRP A 22 44.68 -23.30 8.92
CA TRP A 22 43.74 -24.37 8.59
C TRP A 22 42.40 -24.34 9.37
N PRO A 23 42.36 -24.14 10.70
CA PRO A 23 41.10 -24.02 11.44
C PRO A 23 40.31 -22.74 11.14
N LEU A 24 40.94 -21.68 10.60
CA LEU A 24 40.25 -20.45 10.20
C LEU A 24 39.63 -20.57 8.81
N VAL A 25 40.25 -21.39 7.93
CA VAL A 25 39.76 -21.64 6.57
C VAL A 25 38.76 -22.80 6.53
N ARG A 26 38.73 -23.66 7.54
CA ARG A 26 37.64 -24.64 7.70
C ARG A 26 36.38 -23.94 8.21
N PRO A 27 35.28 -23.90 7.43
CA PRO A 27 33.99 -23.53 8.00
C PRO A 27 33.69 -24.50 9.17
N PRO A 28 33.13 -24.01 10.30
CA PRO A 28 32.73 -24.91 11.38
C PRO A 28 31.79 -25.98 10.82
N GLU A 29 31.90 -27.23 11.27
CA GLU A 29 30.99 -28.31 10.86
C GLU A 29 29.55 -27.87 11.17
N GLY A 30 28.74 -27.62 10.13
CA GLY A 30 27.40 -27.01 10.24
C GLY A 30 27.27 -25.55 9.78
N ALA A 31 28.35 -24.86 9.39
CA ALA A 31 28.25 -23.55 8.73
C ALA A 31 27.54 -23.65 7.38
N GLU A 32 27.73 -24.78 6.68
CA GLU A 32 26.99 -25.11 5.46
C GLU A 32 25.48 -25.27 5.73
N ASP A 33 25.09 -25.89 6.85
CA ASP A 33 23.67 -26.02 7.25
C ASP A 33 23.07 -24.68 7.70
N LEU A 34 23.86 -23.83 8.39
CA LEU A 34 23.44 -22.48 8.78
C LEU A 34 23.29 -21.55 7.57
N LEU A 35 24.22 -21.59 6.61
CA LEU A 35 24.15 -20.82 5.37
C LEU A 35 23.07 -21.37 4.43
N ALA A 36 22.89 -22.68 4.32
CA ALA A 36 21.80 -23.29 3.57
C ALA A 36 20.44 -22.98 4.22
N GLY A 37 20.37 -22.95 5.55
CA GLY A 37 19.20 -22.54 6.30
C GLY A 37 18.90 -21.04 6.22
N ALA A 38 19.93 -20.19 6.12
CA ALA A 38 19.80 -18.76 5.89
C ALA A 38 19.33 -18.48 4.46
N ASN A 39 19.97 -19.07 3.44
CA ASN A 39 19.55 -19.00 2.05
C ASN A 39 18.14 -19.59 1.85
N GLY A 40 17.79 -20.68 2.54
CA GLY A 40 16.46 -21.29 2.51
C GLY A 40 15.37 -20.41 3.15
N ARG A 41 15.71 -19.67 4.20
CA ARG A 41 14.82 -18.67 4.81
C ARG A 41 14.68 -17.44 3.92
N GLU A 42 15.79 -16.93 3.41
CA GLU A 42 15.83 -15.77 2.52
C GLU A 42 15.05 -16.04 1.23
N THR A 43 15.23 -17.20 0.62
CA THR A 43 14.44 -17.61 -0.57
C THR A 43 12.95 -17.74 -0.25
N ARG A 44 12.58 -18.28 0.92
CA ARG A 44 11.17 -18.31 1.36
C ARG A 44 10.59 -16.90 1.54
N GLU A 45 11.32 -16.00 2.17
CA GLU A 45 10.89 -14.60 2.40
C GLU A 45 10.79 -13.82 1.09
N GLN A 46 11.74 -14.01 0.17
CA GLN A 46 11.69 -13.44 -1.18
C GLN A 46 10.49 -13.95 -1.98
N GLU A 47 10.21 -15.26 -1.92
CA GLU A 47 9.04 -15.85 -2.55
C GLU A 47 7.73 -15.32 -1.97
N VAL A 48 7.62 -15.20 -0.64
CA VAL A 48 6.46 -14.60 0.02
C VAL A 48 6.29 -13.15 -0.42
N SER A 49 7.35 -12.36 -0.41
CA SER A 49 7.33 -10.95 -0.86
C SER A 49 6.85 -10.83 -2.31
N ARG A 50 7.33 -11.70 -3.19
CA ARG A 50 6.90 -11.76 -4.59
C ARG A 50 5.40 -12.11 -4.70
N LEU A 51 4.93 -13.09 -3.94
CA LEU A 51 3.52 -13.48 -3.95
C LEU A 51 2.60 -12.37 -3.41
N LEU A 52 3.07 -11.57 -2.45
CA LEU A 52 2.33 -10.40 -1.96
C LEU A 52 2.19 -9.33 -3.04
N MET A 53 3.26 -9.03 -3.77
CA MET A 53 3.19 -8.13 -4.92
C MET A 53 2.22 -8.66 -6.00
N GLU A 54 2.25 -9.96 -6.28
CA GLU A 54 1.33 -10.61 -7.23
C GLU A 54 -0.13 -10.51 -6.78
N ARG A 55 -0.39 -10.64 -5.47
CA ARG A 55 -1.73 -10.45 -4.88
C ARG A 55 -2.22 -9.03 -5.09
N ASP A 56 -1.39 -8.04 -4.77
CA ASP A 56 -1.76 -6.63 -4.88
C ASP A 56 -2.04 -6.24 -6.34
N GLN A 57 -1.25 -6.79 -7.27
CA GLN A 57 -1.49 -6.64 -8.71
C GLN A 57 -2.81 -7.30 -9.15
N ALA A 58 -3.11 -8.51 -8.67
CA ALA A 58 -4.36 -9.19 -8.99
C ALA A 58 -5.58 -8.42 -8.48
N TYR A 59 -5.51 -7.86 -7.27
CA TYR A 59 -6.58 -7.03 -6.70
C TYR A 59 -6.77 -5.74 -7.48
N LYS A 60 -5.68 -5.06 -7.83
CA LYS A 60 -5.75 -3.86 -8.67
C LYS A 60 -6.41 -4.17 -10.02
N GLY A 61 -6.04 -5.29 -10.66
CA GLY A 61 -6.66 -5.71 -11.92
C GLY A 61 -8.17 -5.92 -11.82
N ILE A 62 -8.66 -6.47 -10.70
CA ILE A 62 -10.11 -6.62 -10.45
C ILE A 62 -10.79 -5.25 -10.37
N VAL A 63 -10.22 -4.31 -9.61
CA VAL A 63 -10.76 -2.95 -9.44
C VAL A 63 -10.75 -2.19 -10.78
N ASP A 64 -9.66 -2.28 -11.53
CA ASP A 64 -9.52 -1.62 -12.83
C ASP A 64 -10.56 -2.16 -13.84
N LEU A 65 -10.83 -3.47 -13.85
CA LEU A 65 -11.89 -4.07 -14.67
C LEU A 65 -13.29 -3.56 -14.31
N GLU A 66 -13.57 -3.41 -13.01
CA GLU A 66 -14.85 -2.84 -12.55
C GLU A 66 -15.01 -1.38 -12.99
N PHE A 67 -13.93 -0.61 -12.88
CA PHE A 67 -13.90 0.77 -13.36
C PHE A 67 -14.11 0.85 -14.87
N ASP A 68 -13.43 0.02 -15.66
CA ASP A 68 -13.56 0.02 -17.11
C ASP A 68 -14.98 -0.36 -17.57
N ARG A 69 -15.65 -1.27 -16.86
CA ARG A 69 -17.08 -1.55 -17.07
C ARG A 69 -17.93 -0.33 -16.75
N GLN A 70 -17.72 0.32 -15.60
CA GLN A 70 -18.48 1.51 -15.21
C GLN A 70 -18.31 2.67 -16.21
N MET A 71 -17.12 2.79 -16.80
CA MET A 71 -16.81 3.77 -17.85
C MET A 71 -17.35 3.37 -19.23
N GLY A 72 -17.99 2.20 -19.36
CA GLY A 72 -18.55 1.70 -20.61
C GLY A 72 -17.50 1.29 -21.64
N LYS A 73 -16.24 1.07 -21.24
CA LYS A 73 -15.17 0.61 -22.14
C LYS A 73 -15.26 -0.88 -22.46
N LEU A 74 -15.90 -1.64 -21.57
CA LEU A 74 -16.07 -3.09 -21.67
C LEU A 74 -17.55 -3.45 -21.75
N SER A 75 -17.86 -4.44 -22.59
CA SER A 75 -19.18 -5.05 -22.61
C SER A 75 -19.41 -5.91 -21.36
N ASP A 76 -20.67 -6.15 -21.00
CA ASP A 76 -21.00 -6.98 -19.84
C ASP A 76 -20.50 -8.43 -19.99
N GLU A 77 -20.50 -8.95 -21.21
CA GLU A 77 -20.05 -10.32 -21.53
C GLU A 77 -18.53 -10.44 -21.37
N ASP A 78 -17.77 -9.49 -21.94
CA ASP A 78 -16.31 -9.45 -21.83
C ASP A 78 -15.87 -9.23 -20.38
N PHE A 79 -16.55 -8.33 -19.68
CA PHE A 79 -16.31 -8.09 -18.26
C PHE A 79 -16.52 -9.37 -17.45
N ALA A 80 -17.60 -10.13 -17.68
CA ALA A 80 -17.87 -11.36 -16.94
C ALA A 80 -16.75 -12.39 -17.15
N GLN A 81 -16.27 -12.53 -18.39
CA GLN A 81 -15.18 -13.45 -18.72
C GLN A 81 -13.85 -13.03 -18.08
N MET A 82 -13.48 -11.75 -18.21
CA MET A 82 -12.24 -11.21 -17.64
C MET A 82 -12.26 -11.19 -16.11
N MET A 83 -13.41 -10.89 -15.50
CA MET A 83 -13.58 -10.92 -14.04
C MET A 83 -13.46 -12.34 -13.49
N ALA A 84 -13.98 -13.34 -14.20
CA ALA A 84 -13.84 -14.74 -13.80
C ALA A 84 -12.37 -15.19 -13.81
N SER A 85 -11.60 -14.84 -14.84
CA SER A 85 -10.17 -15.17 -14.92
C SER A 85 -9.33 -14.42 -13.88
N ALA A 86 -9.60 -13.12 -13.68
CA ALA A 86 -8.92 -12.31 -12.67
C ALA A 86 -9.15 -12.85 -11.24
N ARG A 87 -10.39 -13.21 -10.90
CA ARG A 87 -10.72 -13.84 -9.61
C ARG A 87 -10.05 -15.20 -9.43
N ALA A 88 -10.03 -16.02 -10.48
CA ALA A 88 -9.35 -17.31 -10.44
C ALA A 88 -7.84 -17.14 -10.18
N HIS A 89 -7.21 -16.13 -10.79
CA HIS A 89 -5.81 -15.80 -10.54
C HIS A 89 -5.57 -15.32 -9.10
N ALA A 90 -6.38 -14.39 -8.59
CA ALA A 90 -6.28 -13.91 -7.21
C ALA A 90 -6.37 -15.05 -6.20
N LEU A 91 -7.36 -15.95 -6.35
CA LEU A 91 -7.50 -17.13 -5.49
C LEU A 91 -6.30 -18.08 -5.57
N ALA A 92 -5.68 -18.21 -6.74
CA ALA A 92 -4.49 -19.04 -6.90
C ALA A 92 -3.27 -18.46 -6.15
N VAL A 93 -3.12 -17.13 -6.15
CA VAL A 93 -2.05 -16.45 -5.40
C VAL A 93 -2.26 -16.57 -3.90
N LEU A 94 -3.50 -16.37 -3.42
CA LEU A 94 -3.84 -16.49 -2.00
C LEU A 94 -3.55 -17.89 -1.45
N ARG A 95 -3.93 -18.94 -2.18
CA ARG A 95 -3.59 -20.33 -1.80
C ARG A 95 -2.09 -20.59 -1.72
N ARG A 96 -1.29 -19.94 -2.57
CA ARG A 96 0.18 -20.06 -2.52
C ARG A 96 0.76 -19.35 -1.30
N LEU A 97 0.18 -18.21 -0.91
CA LEU A 97 0.55 -17.50 0.31
C LEU A 97 0.20 -18.31 1.57
N GLU A 98 -1.01 -18.86 1.63
CA GLU A 98 -1.45 -19.77 2.72
C GLU A 98 -0.54 -20.99 2.83
N ALA A 99 -0.15 -21.61 1.71
CA ALA A 99 0.78 -22.74 1.71
C ALA A 99 2.17 -22.40 2.27
N ARG A 100 2.54 -21.11 2.33
CA ARG A 100 3.78 -20.61 2.96
C ARG A 100 3.58 -20.14 4.40
N GLY A 101 2.40 -20.37 4.98
CA GLY A 101 2.06 -20.01 6.35
C GLY A 101 1.75 -18.52 6.52
N VAL A 102 1.44 -17.81 5.42
CA VAL A 102 0.90 -16.46 5.47
C VAL A 102 -0.61 -16.59 5.62
N GLU A 103 -1.09 -16.60 6.86
CA GLU A 103 -2.52 -16.65 7.16
C GLU A 103 -3.18 -15.33 6.71
N GLU A 104 -4.29 -15.42 5.98
CA GLU A 104 -5.12 -14.26 5.63
C GLU A 104 -5.56 -13.53 6.92
N GLY A 105 -5.03 -12.32 7.11
CA GLY A 105 -5.19 -11.52 8.33
C GLY A 105 -3.87 -11.06 8.96
N ALA A 106 -2.74 -11.73 8.65
CA ALA A 106 -1.40 -11.26 9.03
C ALA A 106 -0.86 -10.17 8.08
N VAL A 107 -1.48 -10.02 6.91
CA VAL A 107 -1.24 -8.88 6.02
C VAL A 107 -2.52 -8.05 6.01
N PRO A 108 -2.51 -6.85 6.59
CA PRO A 108 -3.71 -6.06 6.77
C PRO A 108 -4.30 -5.75 5.40
N VAL A 109 -5.52 -6.23 5.19
CA VAL A 109 -6.37 -5.89 4.03
C VAL A 109 -6.75 -4.39 4.06
N GLN A 110 -6.29 -3.63 5.05
CA GLN A 110 -6.45 -2.17 5.15
C GLN A 110 -5.20 -1.42 5.63
N LEU A 111 -4.02 -1.65 5.05
CA LEU A 111 -2.93 -0.66 5.13
C LEU A 111 -3.09 0.42 4.03
N SER A 112 -4.28 1.02 3.90
CA SER A 112 -4.44 2.22 3.09
C SER A 112 -4.16 3.44 3.97
N GLU A 113 -2.90 3.89 3.93
CA GLU A 113 -2.39 5.21 4.32
C GLU A 113 -2.39 5.60 5.82
N ARG A 114 -3.36 5.14 6.63
CA ARG A 114 -3.50 5.59 8.04
C ARG A 114 -2.73 4.78 9.07
N GLU A 115 -2.50 3.49 8.83
CA GLU A 115 -1.82 2.63 9.80
C GLU A 115 -0.29 2.64 9.63
N ALA A 116 0.22 2.86 8.41
CA ALA A 116 1.65 3.06 8.15
C ALA A 116 2.20 4.29 8.88
N GLY A 117 1.41 5.38 8.96
CA GLY A 117 1.77 6.57 9.75
C GLY A 117 1.74 6.34 11.27
N ARG A 118 0.93 5.40 11.76
CA ARG A 118 0.81 5.09 13.19
C ARG A 118 1.85 4.08 13.68
N GLU A 119 2.19 3.08 12.86
CA GLU A 119 3.25 2.11 13.18
C GLU A 119 4.63 2.79 13.15
N ALA A 120 4.86 3.72 12.20
CA ALA A 120 6.05 4.57 12.16
C ALA A 120 6.18 5.47 13.39
N GLY A 121 5.07 6.04 13.88
CA GLY A 121 5.05 6.81 15.15
C GLY A 121 5.35 5.94 16.37
N ARG A 122 4.79 4.73 16.43
CA ARG A 122 4.99 3.81 17.56
C ARG A 122 6.42 3.25 17.66
N LEU A 123 7.08 3.02 16.53
CA LEU A 123 8.50 2.60 16.51
C LEU A 123 9.45 3.76 16.88
N ALA A 124 9.03 5.01 16.66
CA ALA A 124 9.75 6.19 17.13
C ALA A 124 9.58 6.43 18.65
N GLU A 125 8.41 6.13 19.23
CA GLU A 125 8.13 6.28 20.67
C GLU A 125 8.65 5.14 21.57
N ALA A 126 9.16 4.03 21.01
CA ALA A 126 9.63 2.87 21.79
C ALA A 126 11.16 2.80 21.99
N ALA A 127 11.93 3.78 21.52
CA ALA A 127 13.35 3.89 21.80
C ALA A 127 13.56 4.67 23.13
N PRO A 128 14.34 4.15 24.09
CA PRO A 128 14.56 4.84 25.36
C PRO A 128 15.40 6.09 25.15
N GLU A 129 14.90 7.17 25.71
CA GLU A 129 15.43 8.52 25.71
C GLU A 129 16.79 8.58 26.42
N THR A 130 17.83 9.01 25.71
CA THR A 130 18.97 9.73 26.29
C THR A 130 19.16 11.00 25.47
N GLU A 131 18.64 12.06 26.07
CA GLU A 131 19.00 13.49 26.06
C GLU A 131 20.14 13.97 25.12
N GLU A 132 19.90 15.17 24.57
CA GLU A 132 20.81 16.12 23.88
C GLU A 132 20.98 15.87 22.36
N GLU A 133 20.76 16.80 21.41
CA GLU A 133 20.58 18.25 21.42
C GLU A 133 19.99 18.67 20.05
N GLU A 134 19.02 19.60 20.09
CA GLU A 134 18.86 20.80 19.26
C GLU A 134 19.47 20.83 17.83
N ALA A 135 18.60 20.89 16.81
CA ALA A 135 18.56 21.95 15.78
C ALA A 135 17.82 21.50 14.53
N GLU A 136 16.47 21.60 14.48
CA GLU A 136 15.74 21.52 13.20
C GLU A 136 14.29 22.03 13.31
N ASP A 137 14.04 23.11 14.04
CA ASP A 137 12.72 23.75 14.05
C ASP A 137 12.83 25.28 14.15
N ALA A 138 13.19 25.92 13.04
CA ALA A 138 13.13 27.37 12.87
C ALA A 138 13.03 27.85 11.41
N ALA A 139 12.87 26.95 10.42
CA ALA A 139 12.93 27.31 9.01
C ALA A 139 11.58 27.24 8.26
N GLU A 140 10.59 26.53 8.77
CA GLU A 140 9.30 26.34 8.07
C GLU A 140 8.32 27.53 8.12
N PRO A 141 8.16 28.31 9.21
CA PRO A 141 7.15 29.38 9.22
C PRO A 141 7.48 30.53 8.26
N ALA A 142 8.77 30.75 7.97
CA ALA A 142 9.22 31.84 7.09
C ALA A 142 9.02 31.54 5.59
N LEU A 143 8.89 30.27 5.21
CA LEU A 143 8.66 29.88 3.81
C LEU A 143 7.17 29.96 3.47
N ASP A 144 6.30 29.54 4.38
CA ASP A 144 4.85 29.63 4.22
C ASP A 144 4.38 31.09 4.09
N GLU A 145 4.90 31.99 4.93
CA GLU A 145 4.52 33.40 4.92
C GLU A 145 4.96 34.13 3.63
N ARG A 146 6.15 33.80 3.09
CA ARG A 146 6.64 34.32 1.81
C ARG A 146 5.84 33.80 0.62
N LEU A 147 5.38 32.56 0.68
CA LEU A 147 4.57 31.94 -0.38
C LEU A 147 3.17 32.57 -0.43
N GLU A 148 2.57 32.85 0.73
CA GLU A 148 1.29 33.54 0.81
C GLU A 148 1.34 34.95 0.21
N GLU A 149 2.42 35.69 0.47
CA GLU A 149 2.65 37.00 -0.15
C GLU A 149 2.79 36.92 -1.68
N GLU A 150 3.51 35.91 -2.20
CA GLU A 150 3.66 35.70 -3.65
C GLU A 150 2.33 35.37 -4.33
N ILE A 151 1.48 34.56 -3.68
CA ILE A 151 0.13 34.23 -4.18
C ILE A 151 -0.76 35.48 -4.23
N LEU A 152 -0.69 36.35 -3.22
CA LEU A 152 -1.45 37.59 -3.18
C LEU A 152 -0.97 38.59 -4.24
N ALA A 153 0.34 38.72 -4.44
CA ALA A 153 0.91 39.55 -5.49
C ALA A 153 0.48 39.07 -6.89
N TYR A 154 0.49 37.75 -7.14
CA TYR A 154 0.05 37.20 -8.42
C TYR A 154 -1.44 37.46 -8.69
N ARG A 155 -2.28 37.40 -7.64
CA ARG A 155 -3.71 37.75 -7.73
C ARG A 155 -3.96 39.25 -7.93
N ALA A 156 -3.08 40.12 -7.45
CA ALA A 156 -3.18 41.56 -7.63
C ALA A 156 -2.75 42.03 -9.04
N VAL A 157 -1.75 41.37 -9.65
CA VAL A 157 -1.28 41.69 -11.00
C VAL A 157 -2.22 41.16 -12.09
N LYS A 158 -3.04 40.13 -11.79
CA LYS A 158 -4.08 39.62 -12.69
C LYS A 158 -5.46 39.96 -12.13
N PRO A 159 -6.07 41.10 -12.51
CA PRO A 159 -7.50 41.28 -12.29
C PRO A 159 -8.22 40.06 -12.90
N PRO A 160 -9.27 39.53 -12.26
CA PRO A 160 -10.12 38.57 -12.93
C PRO A 160 -10.70 39.28 -14.16
N GLU A 161 -10.22 38.93 -15.35
CA GLU A 161 -11.05 39.10 -16.54
C GLU A 161 -12.35 38.37 -16.24
N ALA A 162 -13.40 39.17 -16.10
CA ALA A 162 -14.75 38.68 -15.92
C ALA A 162 -15.04 37.71 -17.06
N ALA A 163 -15.10 36.42 -16.72
CA ALA A 163 -15.72 35.43 -17.59
C ALA A 163 -17.12 35.96 -17.95
N PRO A 164 -17.51 35.99 -19.24
CA PRO A 164 -18.84 36.46 -19.61
C PRO A 164 -19.89 35.60 -18.92
N ALA A 165 -20.79 36.26 -18.20
CA ALA A 165 -21.86 35.63 -17.44
C ALA A 165 -22.63 34.60 -18.29
N PRO A 166 -22.87 33.38 -17.77
CA PRO A 166 -23.75 32.43 -18.46
C PRO A 166 -25.17 33.02 -18.54
N LYS A 167 -25.73 33.05 -19.75
CA LYS A 167 -27.09 33.52 -20.02
C LYS A 167 -28.10 32.69 -19.18
N PRO A 168 -29.12 33.33 -18.57
CA PRO A 168 -30.06 32.61 -17.71
C PRO A 168 -30.98 31.70 -18.54
N ALA A 169 -30.95 30.40 -18.22
CA ALA A 169 -31.94 29.44 -18.69
C ALA A 169 -33.33 29.72 -18.06
N PRO A 170 -34.43 29.47 -18.79
CA PRO A 170 -35.78 29.77 -18.30
C PRO A 170 -36.17 28.87 -17.11
N ARG A 171 -36.68 29.50 -16.04
CA ARG A 171 -37.24 28.80 -14.88
C ARG A 171 -38.55 28.08 -15.24
N PRO A 172 -38.75 26.81 -14.86
CA PRO A 172 -40.09 26.23 -14.81
C PRO A 172 -40.89 26.80 -13.63
N LYS A 173 -42.19 27.04 -13.86
CA LYS A 173 -43.16 27.60 -12.91
C LYS A 173 -43.38 26.68 -11.69
N PRO A 174 -43.63 27.22 -10.48
CA PRO A 174 -43.94 26.43 -9.30
C PRO A 174 -45.43 26.06 -9.25
N ALA A 175 -45.72 24.77 -9.06
CA ALA A 175 -47.04 24.28 -8.67
C ALA A 175 -47.00 23.88 -7.18
N ALA A 176 -47.71 24.70 -6.42
CA ALA A 176 -48.37 24.52 -5.13
C ALA A 176 -48.05 23.32 -4.20
N ALA A 177 -47.82 23.72 -2.94
CA ALA A 177 -48.39 23.21 -1.70
C ALA A 177 -47.90 21.86 -1.13
N SER A 178 -47.13 21.99 -0.05
CA SER A 178 -46.97 21.00 1.02
C SER A 178 -48.25 20.97 1.89
N PRO A 179 -48.54 19.89 2.65
CA PRO A 179 -47.93 19.85 3.99
C PRO A 179 -47.68 18.45 4.57
N ALA A 180 -46.95 18.48 5.69
CA ALA A 180 -47.08 17.65 6.89
C ALA A 180 -46.04 16.54 7.14
N ALA A 181 -45.40 16.72 8.30
CA ALA A 181 -44.62 15.80 9.09
C ALA A 181 -45.17 14.36 9.14
N GLN A 182 -44.26 13.40 9.20
CA GLN A 182 -44.37 12.13 9.92
C GLN A 182 -42.98 11.53 10.12
N ALA A 183 -42.70 11.06 11.32
CA ALA A 183 -41.66 10.07 11.65
C ALA A 183 -42.38 8.76 12.05
N PRO A 184 -41.69 7.62 12.17
CA PRO A 184 -40.68 7.03 11.29
C PRO A 184 -41.15 5.67 10.72
N GLY A 185 -40.44 5.14 9.72
CA GLY A 185 -39.99 3.74 9.81
C GLY A 185 -40.74 2.72 8.97
N ALA A 186 -40.72 2.86 7.65
CA ALA A 186 -40.71 1.69 6.79
C ALA A 186 -39.29 1.52 6.24
N VAL A 187 -38.50 0.66 6.89
CA VAL A 187 -37.16 0.32 6.43
C VAL A 187 -37.26 -0.25 5.01
N ARG A 188 -36.78 0.50 4.02
CA ARG A 188 -36.70 0.03 2.64
C ARG A 188 -35.31 -0.53 2.39
N PHE A 189 -35.23 -1.59 1.61
CA PHE A 189 -33.96 -2.20 1.20
C PHE A 189 -33.75 -1.96 -0.29
N CYS A 190 -32.50 -1.74 -0.67
CA CYS A 190 -32.11 -1.58 -2.07
C CYS A 190 -32.32 -2.92 -2.81
N PRO A 191 -33.04 -2.96 -3.94
CA PRO A 191 -33.27 -4.20 -4.68
C PRO A 191 -32.02 -4.71 -5.42
N SER A 192 -31.00 -3.87 -5.56
CA SER A 192 -29.75 -4.24 -6.26
C SER A 192 -28.72 -4.88 -5.32
N CYS A 193 -28.48 -4.29 -4.14
CA CYS A 193 -27.46 -4.78 -3.21
C CYS A 193 -28.00 -5.22 -1.84
N GLY A 194 -29.30 -5.06 -1.57
CA GLY A 194 -29.92 -5.41 -0.29
C GLY A 194 -29.64 -4.43 0.86
N ALA A 195 -28.83 -3.38 0.66
CA ALA A 195 -28.52 -2.42 1.73
C ALA A 195 -29.75 -1.60 2.15
N LYS A 196 -29.81 -1.24 3.43
CA LYS A 196 -30.89 -0.43 4.00
C LYS A 196 -30.87 0.99 3.41
N ALA A 197 -31.93 1.35 2.70
CA ALA A 197 -32.15 2.68 2.18
C ALA A 197 -32.77 3.56 3.27
N GLY A 198 -32.11 4.67 3.59
CA GLY A 198 -32.68 5.71 4.45
C GLY A 198 -33.86 6.42 3.78
N GLU A 199 -34.79 6.93 4.58
CA GLU A 199 -35.97 7.63 4.07
C GLU A 199 -35.55 8.91 3.34
N GLY A 200 -36.00 9.08 2.09
CA GLY A 200 -35.73 10.28 1.29
C GLY A 200 -34.49 10.23 0.39
N HIS A 201 -33.71 9.14 0.37
CA HIS A 201 -32.61 9.01 -0.59
C HIS A 201 -33.10 8.57 -1.97
N ASN A 202 -32.70 9.30 -3.01
CA ASN A 202 -32.96 8.92 -4.40
C ASN A 202 -32.01 7.81 -4.90
N PHE A 203 -30.89 7.61 -4.20
CA PHE A 203 -29.86 6.62 -4.53
C PHE A 203 -29.43 5.86 -3.28
N CYS A 204 -29.01 4.62 -3.44
CA CYS A 204 -28.46 3.81 -2.36
C CYS A 204 -27.06 4.31 -1.98
N ALA A 205 -26.84 4.66 -0.71
CA ALA A 205 -25.53 5.09 -0.21
C ALA A 205 -24.45 3.99 -0.24
N ALA A 206 -24.84 2.71 -0.35
CA ALA A 206 -23.91 1.58 -0.37
C ALA A 206 -23.46 1.17 -1.78
N CYS A 207 -24.33 1.26 -2.78
CA CYS A 207 -24.04 0.78 -4.15
C CYS A 207 -24.36 1.78 -5.26
N GLY A 208 -24.88 2.98 -4.94
CA GLY A 208 -25.24 4.00 -5.92
C GLY A 208 -26.53 3.73 -6.72
N PHE A 209 -27.20 2.60 -6.51
CA PHE A 209 -28.41 2.24 -7.27
C PHE A 209 -29.56 3.24 -7.04
N LYS A 210 -30.24 3.64 -8.12
CA LYS A 210 -31.35 4.61 -8.09
C LYS A 210 -32.61 3.95 -7.52
N LEU A 211 -33.11 4.49 -6.42
CA LEU A 211 -34.26 3.95 -5.67
C LEU A 211 -35.60 4.63 -6.04
N ARG A 212 -35.54 5.78 -6.70
CA ARG A 212 -36.71 6.60 -7.06
C ARG A 212 -36.53 7.30 -8.39
#